data_AF-A0A5D4P1J8-F1
#
_entry.id   AF-A0A5D4P1J8-F1
#
_cell.length_a   1.000
_cell.length_b   1.000
_cell.length_c   1.000
_cell.angle_alpha   90.00
_cell.angle_beta   90.00
_cell.angle_gamma   90.00
#
_symmetry.space_group_name_H-M   'P 1'
#
loop_
_entity.id
_entity.type
_entity.pdbx_description
1 polymer ?
#
loop_
_entity_poly.entity_id
_entity_poly.type
_entity_poly.pdbx_seq_one_letter_code
_entity_poly.pdbx_strand_id
1 'polypeptide(L)'
;MLHHIELYVSDLRETVDFWGWLLKELGYETFQKWDSGRSWIMNDTYIVFVQAEERFLDVAYHRCRVGLNHLAFHARSRNHVDQLTEKLREKGVNILYSDRHPFAGGKGYYAVFFEDPDRIKVEIVAPD
;
A
#
# COMPACT_ATOMS: atom_id res chain seq x y z
N MET A 1 7.63 18.08 -4.63
CA MET A 1 7.73 17.06 -3.56
C MET A 1 6.37 16.95 -2.92
N LEU A 2 5.87 15.75 -2.69
CA LEU A 2 4.59 15.56 -2.01
C LEU A 2 4.83 15.71 -0.50
N HIS A 3 4.02 16.51 0.19
CA HIS A 3 4.18 16.68 1.64
C HIS A 3 3.60 15.49 2.39
N HIS A 4 2.35 15.10 2.09
CA HIS A 4 1.74 13.93 2.68
C HIS A 4 0.57 13.39 1.84
N ILE A 5 0.15 12.18 2.19
CA ILE A 5 -1.06 11.52 1.70
C ILE A 5 -1.86 11.13 2.94
N GLU A 6 -3.14 11.49 2.99
CA GLU A 6 -4.08 11.03 4.01
C GLU A 6 -5.14 10.14 3.38
N LEU A 7 -5.36 8.96 3.97
CA LEU A 7 -6.31 7.96 3.52
C LEU A 7 -7.25 7.58 4.66
N TYR A 8 -8.55 7.65 4.37
CA TYR A 8 -9.56 7.10 5.24
C TYR A 8 -9.72 5.60 4.98
N VAL A 9 -9.80 4.82 6.05
CA VAL A 9 -9.83 3.35 6.01
C VAL A 9 -11.00 2.79 6.80
N SER A 10 -11.45 1.60 6.41
CA SER A 10 -12.64 0.99 7.00
C SER A 10 -12.39 0.33 8.36
N ASP A 11 -11.26 -0.35 8.56
CA ASP A 11 -10.77 -0.82 9.86
C ASP A 11 -9.31 -0.42 10.06
N LEU A 12 -9.09 0.59 10.90
CA LEU A 12 -7.74 1.11 11.17
C LEU A 12 -6.80 0.05 11.73
N ARG A 13 -7.27 -0.96 12.47
CA ARG A 13 -6.37 -1.99 13.03
C ARG A 13 -5.83 -2.86 11.90
N GLU A 14 -6.69 -3.33 11.00
CA GLU A 14 -6.27 -4.12 9.84
C GLU A 14 -5.33 -3.32 8.93
N THR A 15 -5.66 -2.05 8.68
CA THR A 15 -4.79 -1.12 7.96
C THR A 15 -3.43 -0.98 8.63
N VAL A 16 -3.39 -0.75 9.95
CA VAL A 16 -2.15 -0.55 10.69
C VAL A 16 -1.28 -1.81 10.70
N ASP A 17 -1.88 -2.99 10.80
CA ASP A 17 -1.15 -4.26 10.75
C ASP A 17 -0.54 -4.49 9.36
N PHE A 18 -1.31 -4.24 8.29
CA PHE A 18 -0.85 -4.37 6.91
C PHE A 18 0.19 -3.32 6.53
N TRP A 19 -0.17 -2.04 6.62
CA TRP A 19 0.68 -0.93 6.22
C TRP A 19 1.87 -0.74 7.16
N GLY A 20 1.73 -1.05 8.45
CA GLY A 20 2.84 -1.02 9.39
C GLY A 20 3.93 -2.03 9.06
N TRP A 21 3.57 -3.23 8.58
CA TRP A 21 4.52 -4.19 8.04
C TRP A 21 5.12 -3.69 6.71
N LEU A 22 4.28 -3.35 5.74
CA LEU A 22 4.73 -2.97 4.39
C LEU A 22 5.65 -1.75 4.41
N LEU A 23 5.24 -0.67 5.08
CA LEU A 23 6.00 0.57 5.13
C LEU A 23 7.32 0.38 5.86
N LYS A 24 7.37 -0.49 6.89
CA LYS A 24 8.64 -0.87 7.54
C LYS A 24 9.58 -1.61 6.59
N GLU A 25 9.09 -2.54 5.78
CA GLU A 25 9.90 -3.22 4.75
C GLU A 25 10.45 -2.24 3.71
N LEU A 26 9.71 -1.16 3.45
CA LEU A 26 10.10 -0.07 2.55
C LEU A 26 10.99 0.99 3.21
N GLY A 27 11.26 0.89 4.52
CA GLY A 27 12.16 1.79 5.26
C GLY A 27 11.50 3.03 5.86
N TYR A 28 10.17 3.10 5.91
CA TYR A 28 9.46 4.14 6.64
C TYR A 28 9.51 3.89 8.15
N GLU A 29 9.44 4.97 8.91
CA GLU A 29 9.36 4.95 10.37
C GLU A 29 7.98 5.40 10.85
N THR A 30 7.53 4.94 12.02
CA THR A 30 6.30 5.48 12.63
C THR A 30 6.53 6.95 12.99
N PHE A 31 5.59 7.82 12.60
CA PHE A 31 5.68 9.26 12.86
C PHE A 31 4.73 9.68 13.99
N GLN A 32 3.43 9.50 13.82
CA GLN A 32 2.42 9.86 14.83
C GLN A 32 1.43 8.71 15.04
N LYS A 33 0.82 8.68 16.24
CA LYS A 33 -0.21 7.74 16.63
C LYS A 33 -1.23 8.42 17.53
N TRP A 34 -2.51 8.23 17.24
CA TRP A 34 -3.64 8.61 18.08
C TRP A 34 -4.77 7.58 17.92
N ASP A 35 -5.87 7.76 18.65
CA ASP A 35 -6.93 6.73 18.74
C ASP A 35 -7.59 6.41 17.39
N SER A 36 -7.75 7.42 16.54
CA SER A 36 -8.41 7.31 15.23
C SER A 36 -7.44 7.35 14.04
N GLY A 37 -6.12 7.29 14.27
CA GLY A 37 -5.20 7.31 13.15
C GLY A 37 -3.74 7.05 13.48
N ARG A 38 -2.98 6.79 12.41
CA ARG A 38 -1.55 6.48 12.48
C ARG A 38 -0.84 6.97 11.23
N SER A 39 0.39 7.45 11.39
CA SER A 39 1.21 7.91 10.27
C SER A 39 2.62 7.34 10.27
N TRP A 40 3.20 7.29 9.08
CA TRP A 40 4.56 6.87 8.82
C TRP A 40 5.27 7.87 7.92
N ILE A 41 6.56 8.10 8.15
CA ILE A 41 7.36 9.08 7.42
C ILE A 41 8.59 8.44 6.78
N MET A 42 8.94 8.92 5.60
CA MET A 42 10.22 8.68 4.95
C MET A 42 10.75 10.00 4.41
N ASN A 43 11.92 10.42 4.91
CA ASN A 43 12.47 11.76 4.69
C ASN A 43 11.44 12.82 5.12
N ASP A 44 10.95 13.62 4.18
CA ASP A 44 10.01 14.74 4.44
C ASP A 44 8.56 14.42 4.01
N THR A 45 8.28 13.21 3.53
CA THR A 45 6.94 12.80 3.08
C THR A 45 6.34 11.75 4.02
N TYR A 46 5.12 11.98 4.49
CA TYR A 46 4.41 11.01 5.34
C TYR A 46 3.08 10.53 4.76
N ILE A 47 2.68 9.33 5.15
CA ILE A 47 1.39 8.73 4.82
C ILE A 47 0.61 8.57 6.11
N VAL A 48 -0.63 9.02 6.12
CA VAL A 48 -1.54 8.98 7.25
C VAL A 48 -2.74 8.10 6.91
N PHE A 49 -3.10 7.24 7.85
CA PHE A 49 -4.34 6.47 7.79
C PHE A 49 -5.25 6.90 8.94
N VAL A 50 -6.51 7.19 8.62
CA VAL A 50 -7.53 7.67 9.57
C VAL A 50 -8.74 6.74 9.51
N GLN A 51 -9.25 6.34 10.66
CA GLN A 51 -10.50 5.58 10.74
C GLN A 51 -11.65 6.41 10.17
N ALA A 52 -12.34 5.88 9.15
CA ALA A 52 -13.56 6.50 8.65
C ALA A 52 -14.66 6.45 9.71
N GLU A 53 -15.40 7.56 9.86
CA GLU A 53 -16.59 7.60 10.69
C GLU A 53 -17.67 6.65 10.15
N GLU A 54 -18.43 6.03 11.04
CA GLU A 54 -19.46 5.03 10.69
C GLU A 54 -20.46 5.53 9.64
N ARG A 55 -20.83 6.82 9.69
CA ARG A 55 -21.74 7.45 8.73
C ARG A 55 -21.23 7.52 7.29
N PHE A 56 -19.96 7.24 7.05
CA PHE A 56 -19.34 7.20 5.71
C PHE A 56 -18.95 5.79 5.26
N LEU A 57 -19.29 4.76 6.06
CA LEU A 57 -19.01 3.35 5.75
C LEU A 57 -20.15 2.65 4.98
N ASP A 58 -21.22 3.38 4.64
CA ASP A 58 -22.38 2.86 3.90
C ASP A 58 -22.01 2.41 2.48
N VAL A 59 -20.95 2.99 1.91
CA VAL A 59 -20.43 2.65 0.59
C VAL A 59 -18.97 2.23 0.67
N ALA A 60 -18.70 0.94 0.48
CA ALA A 60 -17.34 0.41 0.44
C ALA A 60 -16.50 1.07 -0.69
N TYR A 61 -15.19 1.24 -0.43
CA TYR A 61 -14.24 1.77 -1.41
C TYR A 61 -14.18 0.86 -2.65
N HIS A 62 -14.02 1.49 -3.82
CA HIS A 62 -13.79 0.79 -5.07
C HIS A 62 -12.86 1.62 -5.94
N ARG A 63 -11.62 1.14 -6.17
CA ARG A 63 -10.55 1.86 -6.89
C ARG A 63 -10.87 2.35 -8.31
N CYS A 64 -11.97 1.87 -8.92
CA CYS A 64 -12.43 2.33 -10.22
C CYS A 64 -13.43 3.51 -10.16
N ARG A 65 -13.83 3.96 -8.96
CA ARG A 65 -14.61 5.20 -8.78
C ARG A 65 -13.66 6.41 -8.80
N VAL A 66 -14.23 7.61 -8.96
CA VAL A 66 -13.46 8.86 -8.85
C VAL A 66 -12.77 8.91 -7.49
N GLY A 67 -11.46 9.18 -7.48
CA GLY A 67 -10.61 9.19 -6.29
C GLY A 67 -9.29 8.47 -6.51
N LEU A 68 -8.68 7.99 -5.43
CA LEU A 68 -7.45 7.20 -5.48
C LEU A 68 -7.70 5.87 -6.19
N ASN A 69 -6.79 5.45 -7.06
CA ASN A 69 -6.79 4.10 -7.64
C ASN A 69 -5.70 3.20 -7.02
N HIS A 70 -4.48 3.72 -6.92
CA HIS A 70 -3.34 3.00 -6.37
C HIS A 70 -2.24 3.92 -5.87
N LEU A 71 -1.36 3.35 -5.03
CA LEU A 71 -0.07 3.92 -4.67
C LEU A 71 1.05 2.98 -5.15
N ALA A 72 2.07 3.57 -5.75
CA ALA A 72 3.26 2.85 -6.20
C ALA A 72 4.49 3.31 -5.40
N PHE A 73 5.34 2.35 -5.02
CA PHE A 73 6.58 2.59 -4.28
C PHE A 73 7.78 1.98 -4.99
N HIS A 74 8.94 2.61 -4.84
CA HIS A 74 10.19 2.06 -5.34
C HIS A 74 10.71 0.95 -4.44
N ALA A 75 11.04 -0.18 -5.05
CA ALA A 75 11.87 -1.22 -4.46
C ALA A 75 13.35 -0.84 -4.57
N ARG A 76 14.21 -1.52 -3.81
CA ARG A 76 15.67 -1.36 -3.92
C ARG A 76 16.28 -2.10 -5.12
N SER A 77 15.60 -3.13 -5.60
CA SER A 77 16.03 -3.99 -6.72
C SER A 77 14.90 -4.93 -7.14
N ARG A 78 15.07 -5.66 -8.25
CA ARG A 78 14.15 -6.74 -8.66
C ARG A 78 14.06 -7.83 -7.59
N ASN A 79 15.18 -8.22 -6.99
CA ASN A 79 15.19 -9.17 -5.88
C ASN A 79 14.39 -8.67 -4.66
N HIS A 80 14.35 -7.36 -4.41
CA HIS A 80 13.49 -6.80 -3.36
C HIS A 80 11.99 -6.96 -3.67
N VAL A 81 11.60 -6.81 -4.95
CA VAL A 81 10.23 -7.10 -5.41
C VAL A 81 9.90 -8.57 -5.19
N ASP A 82 10.82 -9.48 -5.51
CA ASP A 82 10.62 -10.93 -5.34
C ASP A 82 10.44 -11.29 -3.85
N GLN A 83 11.31 -10.77 -2.98
CA GLN A 83 11.21 -10.98 -1.54
C GLN A 83 9.89 -10.49 -0.95
N LEU A 84 9.42 -9.31 -1.37
CA LEU A 84 8.12 -8.79 -0.94
C LEU A 84 6.96 -9.62 -1.50
N THR A 85 7.09 -10.11 -2.73
CA THR A 85 6.09 -11.00 -3.36
C THR A 85 5.91 -12.26 -2.53
N GLU A 86 6.99 -12.93 -2.08
CA GLU A 86 6.85 -14.12 -1.24
C GLU A 86 6.23 -13.82 0.13
N LYS A 87 6.63 -12.72 0.79
CA LYS A 87 6.01 -12.29 2.05
C LYS A 87 4.51 -12.00 1.92
N LEU A 88 4.10 -11.41 0.79
CA LEU A 88 2.69 -11.18 0.48
C LEU A 88 1.92 -12.50 0.34
N ARG A 89 2.51 -13.51 -0.32
CA ARG A 89 1.92 -14.85 -0.43
C ARG A 89 1.79 -15.55 0.91
N GLU A 90 2.83 -15.49 1.74
CA GLU A 90 2.81 -16.06 3.10
C GLU A 90 1.73 -15.43 3.98
N LYS A 91 1.46 -14.13 3.78
CA LYS A 91 0.39 -13.39 4.47
C LYS A 91 -1.00 -13.62 3.86
N GLY A 92 -1.11 -14.36 2.76
CA GLY A 92 -2.39 -14.58 2.07
C GLY A 92 -2.95 -13.32 1.40
N VAL A 93 -2.11 -12.34 1.07
CA VAL A 93 -2.53 -11.11 0.41
C VAL A 93 -2.90 -11.39 -1.05
N ASN A 94 -3.96 -10.74 -1.54
CA ASN A 94 -4.41 -10.87 -2.91
C ASN A 94 -3.44 -10.21 -3.90
N ILE A 95 -2.59 -11.00 -4.55
CA ILE A 95 -1.71 -10.55 -5.64
C ILE A 95 -2.52 -10.47 -6.94
N LEU A 96 -2.47 -9.30 -7.58
CA LEU A 96 -3.17 -9.01 -8.83
C LEU A 96 -2.32 -9.41 -10.04
N TYR A 97 -2.99 -9.79 -11.12
CA TYR A 97 -2.38 -10.06 -12.43
C TYR A 97 -1.29 -11.15 -12.36
N SER A 98 -1.52 -12.20 -11.56
CA SER A 98 -0.60 -13.32 -11.37
C SER A 98 -0.22 -14.04 -12.67
N ASP A 99 -1.05 -13.96 -13.71
CA ASP A 99 -0.80 -14.45 -15.07
C ASP A 99 0.34 -13.72 -15.79
N ARG A 100 0.61 -12.47 -15.39
CA ARG A 100 1.60 -11.58 -16.00
C ARG A 100 2.68 -11.10 -15.03
N HIS A 101 2.62 -11.47 -13.75
CA HIS A 101 3.66 -11.15 -12.77
C HIS A 101 5.02 -11.73 -13.21
N PRO A 102 6.15 -11.00 -13.08
CA PRO A 102 6.31 -9.65 -12.53
C PRO A 102 6.25 -8.51 -13.58
N PHE A 103 5.73 -8.77 -14.79
CA PHE A 103 5.71 -7.81 -15.92
C PHE A 103 4.30 -7.30 -16.27
N ALA A 104 3.39 -7.26 -15.29
CA ALA A 104 2.01 -6.84 -15.52
C ALA A 104 1.88 -5.37 -15.95
N GLY A 105 2.88 -4.53 -15.63
CA GLY A 105 2.98 -3.13 -16.08
C GLY A 105 3.56 -2.95 -17.49
N GLY A 106 3.98 -4.02 -18.16
CA GLY A 106 4.54 -4.01 -19.51
C GLY A 106 5.99 -4.48 -19.60
N LYS A 107 6.52 -4.55 -20.83
CA LYS A 107 7.88 -5.01 -21.08
C LYS A 107 8.89 -4.05 -20.45
N GLY A 108 9.79 -4.58 -19.62
CA GLY A 108 10.78 -3.79 -18.88
C GLY A 108 10.29 -3.26 -17.54
N TYR A 109 9.00 -3.42 -17.23
CA TYR A 109 8.41 -2.93 -15.99
C TYR A 109 8.28 -4.06 -14.96
N TYR A 110 9.26 -4.16 -14.05
CA TYR A 110 9.34 -5.25 -13.07
C TYR A 110 8.70 -4.85 -11.74
N ALA A 111 7.48 -5.34 -11.47
CA ALA A 111 6.71 -4.94 -10.29
C ALA A 111 5.78 -6.05 -9.77
N VAL A 112 5.39 -5.93 -8.51
CA VAL A 112 4.28 -6.68 -7.92
C VAL A 112 3.10 -5.76 -7.66
N PHE A 113 1.89 -6.21 -8.00
CA PHE A 113 0.63 -5.51 -7.78
C PHE A 113 -0.23 -6.34 -6.82
N PHE A 114 -0.84 -5.72 -5.83
CA PHE A 114 -1.67 -6.38 -4.83
C PHE A 114 -2.70 -5.43 -4.24
N GLU A 115 -3.56 -5.91 -3.34
CA GLU A 115 -4.55 -5.11 -2.64
C GLU A 115 -4.19 -4.97 -1.15
N ASP A 116 -4.45 -3.80 -0.59
CA ASP A 116 -4.53 -3.61 0.85
C ASP A 116 -5.90 -4.05 1.40
N PRO A 117 -6.14 -3.99 2.74
CA PRO A 117 -7.41 -4.41 3.33
C PRO A 117 -8.65 -3.69 2.76
N ASP A 118 -8.51 -2.42 2.34
CA ASP A 118 -9.58 -1.62 1.75
C ASP A 118 -9.69 -1.81 0.22
N ARG A 119 -8.90 -2.70 -0.39
CA ARG A 119 -8.82 -2.95 -1.84
C ARG A 119 -8.25 -1.79 -2.65
N ILE A 120 -7.50 -0.90 -1.99
CA ILE A 120 -6.59 0.03 -2.65
C ILE A 120 -5.52 -0.83 -3.32
N LYS A 121 -5.30 -0.62 -4.62
CA LYS A 121 -4.22 -1.32 -5.30
C LYS A 121 -2.88 -0.73 -4.82
N VAL A 122 -1.95 -1.60 -4.46
CA VAL A 122 -0.59 -1.23 -4.09
C VAL A 122 0.38 -1.85 -5.09
N GLU A 123 1.42 -1.10 -5.41
CA GLU A 123 2.41 -1.48 -6.40
C GLU A 123 3.82 -1.26 -5.86
N ILE A 124 4.68 -2.26 -6.00
CA ILE A 124 6.11 -2.14 -5.67
C ILE A 124 6.91 -2.43 -6.93
N VAL A 125 7.61 -1.41 -7.44
CA VAL A 125 8.32 -1.45 -8.72
C VAL A 125 9.83 -1.39 -8.51
N ALA A 126 10.58 -2.24 -9.21
CA ALA A 126 12.04 -2.22 -9.22
C ALA A 126 12.59 -0.97 -9.93
N PRO A 127 13.80 -0.51 -9.59
CA PRO A 127 14.49 0.50 -10.39
C PRO A 127 14.76 -0.05 -11.81
N ASP A 128 14.94 0.87 -12.76
CA ASP A 128 15.31 0.55 -14.15
C ASP A 128 16.61 -0.27 -14.25
#